data_AF-A0A485KZR6-F1
#
_entry.id   AF-A0A485KZR6-F1
#
_cell.length_a   1.000
_cell.length_b   1.000
_cell.length_c   1.000
_cell.angle_alpha   90.00
_cell.angle_beta   90.00
_cell.angle_gamma   90.00
#
_symmetry.space_group_name_H-M   'P 1'
#
loop_
_entity.id
_entity.type
_entity.pdbx_description
1 polymer ?
#
loop_
_entity_poly.entity_id
_entity_poly.type
_entity_poly.pdbx_seq_one_letter_code
_entity_poly.pdbx_strand_id
1 'polypeptide(L)'
;MGNTMSGRRRARSSSAAATPGTKAAKKPFDGTFGKNPALNRADYIVSTQSHATVVKRPGQVAGEQFLIEDCTHCNIFVLDHCTSVQIDECHDCTIFIGPCTASLFVRNCSRMTLVCIVQQFRTRDCSDMAISLFSSTAPIIETSKKLRIGACRASYVGLQHHLDTAKFDVWVNKWSEIFDFTPAAGNWTPVEYDPSTSILMDKLPADVAAELGFVEVDGVLPITHGLHSRVSDQVVFVAVSTGSVVAAMNLATLAASGAAARLIQTRKFHVSPTQAKQLFGKKATTHIKHAAEAKDGIIVMEWAASEADVQALITHESVQSHASVLFVEAPDARAKVELCWNEWKEVI
;
A
#
# COMPACT_ATOMS: atom_id res chain seq x y z
N MET A 1 -44.96 -62.14 -33.29
CA MET A 1 -44.58 -63.47 -32.75
C MET A 1 -43.25 -63.32 -32.00
N GLY A 2 -43.21 -63.68 -30.70
CA GLY A 2 -42.01 -63.86 -29.84
C GLY A 2 -41.31 -62.59 -29.32
N ASN A 3 -41.47 -62.21 -28.04
CA ASN A 3 -40.62 -62.55 -26.85
C ASN A 3 -39.42 -61.58 -26.68
N THR A 4 -39.18 -60.86 -25.57
CA THR A 4 -39.11 -61.26 -24.14
C THR A 4 -39.12 -60.01 -23.23
N MET A 5 -39.79 -60.07 -22.07
CA MET A 5 -39.55 -59.17 -20.92
C MET A 5 -39.05 -60.02 -19.74
N SER A 6 -37.88 -59.66 -19.21
CA SER A 6 -37.29 -60.25 -18.00
C SER A 6 -37.45 -59.28 -16.84
N GLY A 7 -38.29 -59.63 -15.86
CA GLY A 7 -38.30 -59.03 -14.55
C GLY A 7 -37.55 -59.91 -13.55
N ARG A 8 -36.68 -59.33 -12.73
CA ARG A 8 -36.26 -59.96 -11.46
C ARG A 8 -35.74 -58.92 -10.45
N ARG A 9 -36.51 -58.84 -9.35
CA ARG A 9 -36.14 -58.67 -7.93
C ARG A 9 -34.81 -57.97 -7.60
N ARG A 10 -34.91 -56.79 -6.97
CA ARG A 10 -33.84 -56.24 -6.12
C ARG A 10 -34.01 -56.74 -4.68
N ALA A 11 -33.05 -57.54 -4.23
CA ALA A 11 -32.77 -57.81 -2.83
C ALA A 11 -31.75 -56.78 -2.30
N ARG A 12 -31.86 -56.45 -1.01
CA ARG A 12 -31.00 -55.53 -0.27
C ARG A 12 -29.56 -56.04 -0.20
N SER A 13 -28.59 -55.14 -0.35
CA SER A 13 -27.27 -55.24 0.27
C SER A 13 -26.89 -53.91 0.91
N SER A 14 -26.28 -54.04 2.09
CA SER A 14 -25.91 -53.02 3.06
C SER A 14 -24.69 -52.19 2.63
N SER A 15 -24.78 -50.87 2.70
CA SER A 15 -23.63 -49.96 2.65
C SER A 15 -23.37 -49.35 4.03
N ALA A 16 -22.13 -49.46 4.49
CA ALA A 16 -21.62 -48.99 5.77
C ALA A 16 -21.86 -47.49 6.01
N ALA A 17 -22.15 -47.14 7.26
CA ALA A 17 -22.38 -45.79 7.73
C ALA A 17 -21.07 -44.99 7.79
N ALA A 18 -21.06 -43.82 7.17
CA ALA A 18 -20.05 -42.79 7.39
C ALA A 18 -20.44 -41.94 8.61
N THR A 19 -19.50 -41.74 9.53
CA THR A 19 -19.66 -40.91 10.74
C THR A 19 -19.80 -39.43 10.36
N PRO A 20 -20.82 -38.70 10.85
CA PRO A 20 -20.93 -37.27 10.60
C PRO A 20 -19.88 -36.50 11.41
N GLY A 21 -19.08 -35.67 10.74
CA GLY A 21 -18.18 -34.72 11.38
C GLY A 21 -18.94 -33.73 12.27
N THR A 22 -18.41 -33.49 13.47
CA THR A 22 -18.91 -32.54 14.45
C THR A 22 -18.91 -31.12 13.87
N LYS A 23 -20.10 -30.55 13.65
CA LYS A 23 -20.26 -29.12 13.38
C LYS A 23 -19.81 -28.35 14.64
N ALA A 24 -18.77 -27.53 14.51
CA ALA A 24 -18.38 -26.59 15.56
C ALA A 24 -19.59 -25.70 15.91
N ALA A 25 -20.01 -25.73 17.17
CA ALA A 25 -21.10 -24.91 17.66
C ALA A 25 -20.73 -23.43 17.52
N LYS A 26 -21.57 -22.64 16.84
CA LYS A 26 -21.45 -21.18 16.86
C LYS A 26 -21.68 -20.72 18.29
N LYS A 27 -20.66 -20.07 18.89
CA LYS A 27 -20.82 -19.44 20.22
C LYS A 27 -21.99 -18.44 20.17
N PRO A 28 -22.87 -18.42 21.19
CA PRO A 28 -23.86 -17.37 21.29
C PRO A 28 -23.18 -16.01 21.41
N PHE A 29 -23.76 -15.00 20.79
CA PHE A 29 -23.33 -13.62 20.92
C PHE A 29 -23.44 -13.22 22.40
N ASP A 30 -22.32 -12.87 23.01
CA ASP A 30 -22.19 -12.63 24.45
C ASP A 30 -22.63 -11.20 24.87
N GLY A 31 -23.27 -10.46 23.97
CA GLY A 31 -23.70 -9.09 24.21
C GLY A 31 -22.54 -8.08 24.23
N THR A 32 -21.31 -8.53 23.98
CA THR A 32 -20.15 -7.65 23.86
C THR A 32 -19.66 -7.62 22.42
N PHE A 33 -19.59 -6.43 21.83
CA PHE A 33 -18.81 -6.24 20.62
C PHE A 33 -17.33 -6.30 21.02
N GLY A 34 -16.70 -7.46 20.85
CA GLY A 34 -15.24 -7.61 20.78
C GLY A 34 -14.46 -7.09 21.99
N LYS A 35 -15.00 -7.14 23.21
CA LYS A 35 -14.19 -6.82 24.40
C LYS A 35 -13.37 -8.05 24.77
N ASN A 36 -12.13 -8.13 24.31
CA ASN A 36 -11.17 -9.07 24.89
C ASN A 36 -10.83 -8.59 26.31
N PRO A 37 -11.26 -9.30 27.38
CA PRO A 37 -11.07 -8.84 28.77
C PRO A 37 -9.59 -8.83 29.19
N ALA A 38 -8.69 -9.39 28.39
CA ALA A 38 -7.25 -9.32 28.62
C ALA A 38 -6.61 -8.01 28.11
N LEU A 39 -7.33 -7.19 27.33
CA LEU A 39 -6.78 -5.93 26.80
C LEU A 39 -6.99 -4.78 27.78
N ASN A 40 -5.89 -4.13 28.16
CA ASN A 40 -5.93 -2.88 28.90
C ASN A 40 -6.00 -1.70 27.93
N ARG A 41 -7.11 -0.96 27.96
CA ARG A 41 -7.39 0.15 27.04
C ARG A 41 -6.32 1.24 27.08
N ALA A 42 -5.70 1.47 28.24
CA ALA A 42 -4.66 2.48 28.41
C ALA A 42 -3.41 2.20 27.55
N ASP A 43 -3.17 0.96 27.15
CA ASP A 43 -2.02 0.60 26.32
C ASP A 43 -2.18 1.06 24.85
N TYR A 44 -3.39 1.44 24.46
CA TYR A 44 -3.77 1.82 23.10
C TYR A 44 -4.15 3.30 22.97
N ILE A 45 -3.86 4.08 24.02
CA ILE A 45 -4.16 5.51 24.08
C ILE A 45 -2.88 6.25 24.47
N VAL A 46 -2.54 7.28 23.71
CA VAL A 46 -1.54 8.28 24.08
C VAL A 46 -2.28 9.60 24.21
N SER A 47 -2.56 10.00 25.45
CA SER A 47 -3.38 11.18 25.75
C SER A 47 -2.64 12.14 26.66
N THR A 48 -2.86 13.45 26.45
CA THR A 48 -2.42 14.53 27.33
C THR A 48 -0.89 14.51 27.60
N GLN A 49 -0.10 14.19 26.58
CA GLN A 49 1.36 14.16 26.70
C GLN A 49 1.98 15.50 26.32
N SER A 50 3.08 15.86 26.97
CA SER A 50 3.86 17.04 26.61
C SER A 50 5.35 16.75 26.66
N HIS A 51 6.10 17.17 25.62
CA HIS A 51 7.56 17.00 25.55
C HIS A 51 8.03 15.55 25.73
N ALA A 52 7.24 14.59 25.23
CA ALA A 52 7.44 13.17 25.47
C ALA A 52 7.74 12.41 24.17
N THR A 53 8.57 11.37 24.27
CA THR A 53 8.74 10.38 23.20
C THR A 53 8.08 9.07 23.60
N VAL A 54 7.13 8.59 22.79
CA VAL A 54 6.39 7.35 23.00
C VAL A 54 6.65 6.40 21.83
N VAL A 55 7.02 5.17 22.13
CA VAL A 55 7.29 4.13 21.12
C VAL A 55 6.46 2.90 21.43
N LYS A 56 5.62 2.49 20.48
CA LYS A 56 4.98 1.17 20.46
C LYS A 56 5.76 0.28 19.49
N ARG A 57 6.43 -0.72 20.04
CA ARG A 57 7.23 -1.71 19.30
C ARG A 57 6.34 -2.73 18.60
N PRO A 58 6.88 -3.47 17.60
CA PRO A 58 6.18 -4.60 16.99
C PRO A 58 5.55 -5.55 18.02
N GLY A 59 4.28 -5.91 17.82
CA GLY A 59 3.50 -6.78 18.71
C GLY A 59 2.84 -6.10 19.91
N GLN A 60 3.10 -4.80 20.15
CA GLN A 60 2.47 -4.07 21.27
C GLN A 60 1.09 -3.51 20.93
N VAL A 61 0.75 -3.35 19.65
CA VAL A 61 -0.59 -2.93 19.20
C VAL A 61 -1.35 -4.11 18.59
N ALA A 62 -0.66 -4.96 17.84
CA ALA A 62 -1.16 -6.22 17.32
C ALA A 62 -2.54 -6.13 16.61
N GLY A 63 -2.74 -5.07 15.82
CA GLY A 63 -3.96 -4.88 15.04
C GLY A 63 -5.12 -4.23 15.79
N GLU A 64 -4.93 -3.80 17.04
CA GLU A 64 -5.97 -3.07 17.77
C GLU A 64 -6.17 -1.64 17.25
N GLN A 65 -7.23 -0.99 17.73
CA GLN A 65 -7.46 0.44 17.49
C GLN A 65 -6.52 1.27 18.36
N PHE A 66 -6.09 2.42 17.86
CA PHE A 66 -5.17 3.30 18.58
C PHE A 66 -5.68 4.74 18.59
N LEU A 67 -5.51 5.44 19.71
CA LEU A 67 -5.93 6.84 19.89
C LEU A 67 -4.74 7.69 20.34
N ILE A 68 -4.54 8.82 19.70
CA ILE A 68 -3.58 9.84 20.08
C ILE A 68 -4.37 11.14 20.23
N GLU A 69 -4.38 11.73 21.42
CA GLU A 69 -5.15 12.95 21.68
C GLU A 69 -4.41 13.91 22.61
N ASP A 70 -4.66 15.22 22.46
CA ASP A 70 -4.18 16.26 23.38
C ASP A 70 -2.65 16.23 23.62
N CYS A 71 -1.85 15.88 22.60
CA CYS A 71 -0.39 15.78 22.71
C CYS A 71 0.31 17.00 22.14
N THR A 72 1.28 17.57 22.87
CA THR A 72 2.05 18.74 22.44
C THR A 72 3.56 18.53 22.53
N HIS A 73 4.33 18.86 21.49
CA HIS A 73 5.79 18.66 21.46
C HIS A 73 6.22 17.19 21.65
N CYS A 74 5.45 16.24 21.11
CA CYS A 74 5.70 14.82 21.29
C CYS A 74 6.28 14.14 20.04
N ASN A 75 7.06 13.08 20.24
CA ASN A 75 7.44 12.15 19.17
C ASN A 75 6.76 10.80 19.44
N ILE A 76 5.86 10.36 18.57
CA ILE A 76 5.03 9.17 18.79
C ILE A 76 5.23 8.19 17.65
N PHE A 77 5.78 7.02 17.93
CA PHE A 77 6.09 6.00 16.93
C PHE A 77 5.29 4.74 17.21
N VAL A 78 4.30 4.46 16.36
CA VAL A 78 3.52 3.21 16.40
C VAL A 78 4.09 2.27 15.33
N LEU A 79 5.13 1.51 15.70
CA LEU A 79 5.89 0.61 14.83
C LEU A 79 5.24 -0.77 14.73
N ASP A 80 3.92 -0.80 14.59
CA ASP A 80 3.10 -2.00 14.52
C ASP A 80 1.87 -1.75 13.64
N HIS A 81 1.19 -2.82 13.25
CA HIS A 81 -0.07 -2.73 12.53
C HIS A 81 -1.24 -2.40 13.47
N CYS A 82 -2.19 -1.63 12.95
CA CYS A 82 -3.38 -1.17 13.65
C CYS A 82 -4.65 -1.44 12.82
N THR A 83 -5.82 -1.46 13.46
CA THR A 83 -7.09 -1.44 12.71
C THR A 83 -7.47 -0.03 12.30
N SER A 84 -7.65 0.87 13.27
CA SER A 84 -8.01 2.26 13.03
C SER A 84 -7.25 3.18 13.98
N VAL A 85 -6.86 4.35 13.50
CA VAL A 85 -6.14 5.35 14.30
C VAL A 85 -6.87 6.68 14.27
N GLN A 86 -7.02 7.31 15.44
CA GLN A 86 -7.51 8.68 15.59
C GLN A 86 -6.39 9.55 16.18
N ILE A 87 -6.20 10.73 15.60
CA ILE A 87 -5.22 11.72 16.04
C ILE A 87 -5.94 13.05 16.20
N ASP A 88 -6.15 13.50 17.43
CA ASP A 88 -6.99 14.65 17.75
C ASP A 88 -6.22 15.69 18.59
N GLU A 89 -6.43 16.98 18.33
CA GLU A 89 -5.90 18.08 19.17
C GLU A 89 -4.39 17.98 19.44
N CYS A 90 -3.61 17.51 18.46
CA CYS A 90 -2.17 17.34 18.58
C CYS A 90 -1.40 18.47 17.90
N HIS A 91 -0.38 18.99 18.57
CA HIS A 91 0.38 20.16 18.12
C HIS A 91 1.89 20.01 18.29
N ASP A 92 2.66 20.44 17.29
CA ASP A 92 4.13 20.40 17.34
C ASP A 92 4.71 18.99 17.54
N CYS A 93 4.00 17.95 17.03
CA CYS A 93 4.41 16.55 17.20
C CYS A 93 4.96 15.93 15.91
N THR A 94 5.80 14.92 16.07
CA THR A 94 6.23 14.00 15.01
C THR A 94 5.62 12.64 15.26
N ILE A 95 4.86 12.11 14.30
CA ILE A 95 4.12 10.86 14.47
C ILE A 95 4.42 9.90 13.31
N PHE A 96 4.76 8.66 13.64
CA PHE A 96 4.80 7.53 12.69
C PHE A 96 3.69 6.54 13.04
N ILE A 97 2.90 6.14 12.04
CA ILE A 97 1.87 5.10 12.15
C ILE A 97 2.17 3.99 11.14
N GLY A 98 2.41 2.78 11.64
CA GLY A 98 2.54 1.57 10.82
C GLY A 98 1.25 1.21 10.07
N PRO A 99 1.21 0.05 9.39
CA PRO A 99 0.08 -0.35 8.55
C PRO A 99 -1.27 -0.31 9.29
N CYS A 100 -2.17 0.58 8.86
CA CYS A 100 -3.51 0.77 9.44
C CYS A 100 -4.59 0.30 8.47
N THR A 101 -5.19 -0.86 8.77
CA THR A 101 -6.04 -1.61 7.83
C THR A 101 -7.36 -0.94 7.45
N ALA A 102 -7.89 -0.04 8.28
CA ALA A 102 -9.12 0.71 8.02
C ALA A 102 -8.82 2.20 7.77
N SER A 103 -9.05 3.05 8.78
CA SER A 103 -8.95 4.50 8.63
C SER A 103 -7.99 5.13 9.63
N LEU A 104 -7.18 6.06 9.15
CA LEU A 104 -6.54 7.06 9.98
C LEU A 104 -7.27 8.39 9.81
N PHE A 105 -7.73 8.97 10.91
CA PHE A 105 -8.40 10.27 10.93
C PHE A 105 -7.62 11.26 11.80
N VAL A 106 -7.14 12.34 11.21
CA VAL A 106 -6.47 13.45 11.90
C VAL A 106 -7.42 14.64 12.01
N ARG A 107 -7.64 15.18 13.21
CA ARG A 107 -8.55 16.30 13.45
C ARG A 107 -7.92 17.36 14.33
N ASN A 108 -8.16 18.62 14.03
CA ASN A 108 -7.73 19.76 14.85
C ASN A 108 -6.22 19.74 15.18
N CYS A 109 -5.38 19.28 14.24
CA CYS A 109 -3.94 19.16 14.47
C CYS A 109 -3.17 20.29 13.79
N SER A 110 -2.02 20.68 14.33
CA SER A 110 -1.19 21.71 13.70
C SER A 110 0.30 21.57 13.92
N ARG A 111 1.11 22.04 12.96
CA ARG A 111 2.59 22.00 13.01
C ARG A 111 3.10 20.57 13.26
N MET A 112 2.59 19.61 12.49
CA MET A 112 2.92 18.20 12.68
C MET A 112 3.76 17.66 11.53
N THR A 113 4.61 16.70 11.85
CA THR A 113 5.15 15.74 10.88
C THR A 113 4.42 14.42 11.07
N LEU A 114 3.79 13.88 10.02
CA LEU A 114 3.07 12.62 10.05
C LEU A 114 3.57 11.70 8.94
N VAL A 115 4.02 10.50 9.31
CA VAL A 115 4.34 9.43 8.37
C VAL A 115 3.39 8.28 8.61
N CYS A 116 2.69 7.82 7.58
CA CYS A 116 1.66 6.79 7.77
C CYS A 116 1.43 5.90 6.56
N ILE A 117 1.02 4.65 6.86
CA ILE A 117 0.63 3.63 5.89
C ILE A 117 -0.80 3.21 6.20
N VAL A 118 -1.76 3.57 5.35
CA VAL A 118 -3.18 3.48 5.70
C VAL A 118 -4.01 2.98 4.52
N GLN A 119 -5.11 2.28 4.77
CA GLN A 119 -6.06 2.00 3.69
C GLN A 119 -6.82 3.28 3.31
N GLN A 120 -7.30 4.03 4.30
CA GLN A 120 -8.01 5.30 4.13
C GLN A 120 -7.37 6.40 4.98
N PHE A 121 -7.07 7.53 4.35
CA PHE A 121 -6.56 8.73 5.02
C PHE A 121 -7.63 9.82 5.04
N ARG A 122 -7.87 10.42 6.19
CA ARG A 122 -8.77 11.58 6.34
C ARG A 122 -8.14 12.64 7.24
N THR A 123 -8.29 13.89 6.85
CA THR A 123 -7.94 15.04 7.71
C THR A 123 -9.09 16.03 7.75
N ARG A 124 -9.30 16.64 8.92
CA ARG A 124 -10.21 17.77 9.07
C ARG A 124 -9.62 18.81 10.00
N ASP A 125 -9.82 20.09 9.71
CA ASP A 125 -9.43 21.20 10.60
C ASP A 125 -7.92 21.20 10.95
N CYS A 126 -7.06 20.73 10.03
CA CYS A 126 -5.62 20.62 10.23
C CYS A 126 -4.85 21.77 9.58
N SER A 127 -3.72 22.17 10.14
CA SER A 127 -2.90 23.23 9.53
C SER A 127 -1.40 23.05 9.68
N ASP A 128 -0.66 23.40 8.62
CA ASP A 128 0.81 23.33 8.62
C ASP A 128 1.33 21.92 8.94
N MET A 129 1.00 20.97 8.08
CA MET A 129 1.34 19.57 8.26
C MET A 129 2.36 19.14 7.19
N ALA A 130 3.38 18.39 7.56
CA ALA A 130 4.21 17.63 6.63
C ALA A 130 3.78 16.16 6.71
N ILE A 131 3.26 15.61 5.62
CA ILE A 131 2.64 14.28 5.58
C ILE A 131 3.36 13.41 4.55
N SER A 132 3.97 12.31 5.00
CA SER A 132 4.53 11.27 4.13
C SER A 132 3.57 10.08 4.15
N LEU A 133 2.87 9.86 3.04
CA LEU A 133 1.65 9.05 2.98
C LEU A 133 1.80 7.85 2.03
N PHE A 134 1.37 6.70 2.51
CA PHE A 134 0.94 5.59 1.68
C PHE A 134 -0.56 5.43 1.90
N SER A 135 -1.35 5.45 0.81
CA SER A 135 -2.79 5.20 0.91
C SER A 135 -3.30 4.28 -0.18
N SER A 136 -4.05 3.24 0.17
CA SER A 136 -4.68 2.35 -0.83
C SER A 136 -5.87 3.00 -1.54
N THR A 137 -6.44 4.07 -0.96
CA THR A 137 -7.57 4.83 -1.51
C THR A 137 -7.20 6.30 -1.67
N ALA A 138 -8.02 7.05 -2.42
CA ALA A 138 -7.82 8.49 -2.58
C ALA A 138 -7.88 9.20 -1.20
N PRO A 139 -6.80 9.88 -0.78
CA PRO A 139 -6.76 10.59 0.50
C PRO A 139 -7.75 11.76 0.53
N ILE A 140 -8.40 11.97 1.68
CA ILE A 140 -9.41 13.01 1.86
C ILE A 140 -8.89 14.11 2.78
N ILE A 141 -9.07 15.36 2.36
CA ILE A 141 -8.82 16.54 3.21
C ILE A 141 -10.07 17.43 3.27
N GLU A 142 -10.26 18.10 4.39
CA GLU A 142 -11.41 18.99 4.64
C GLU A 142 -11.00 20.09 5.62
N THR A 143 -11.42 21.33 5.39
CA THR A 143 -11.19 22.52 6.23
C THR A 143 -9.73 22.65 6.69
N SER A 144 -8.78 22.26 5.85
CA SER A 144 -7.36 22.15 6.21
C SER A 144 -6.48 22.99 5.30
N LYS A 145 -5.35 23.50 5.82
CA LYS A 145 -4.48 24.43 5.09
C LYS A 145 -3.00 24.15 5.26
N LYS A 146 -2.20 24.48 4.24
CA LYS A 146 -0.74 24.30 4.23
C LYS A 146 -0.31 22.84 4.51
N LEU A 147 -1.03 21.88 3.93
CA LEU A 147 -0.64 20.47 3.98
C LEU A 147 0.43 20.19 2.92
N ARG A 148 1.59 19.69 3.31
CA ARG A 148 2.67 19.29 2.39
C ARG A 148 2.67 17.77 2.34
N ILE A 149 2.24 17.18 1.23
CA ILE A 149 1.99 15.73 1.14
C ILE A 149 2.98 15.11 0.15
N GLY A 150 3.68 14.05 0.56
CA GLY A 150 4.62 13.27 -0.27
C GLY A 150 4.40 11.76 -0.10
N ALA A 151 5.06 10.95 -0.92
CA ALA A 151 5.03 9.50 -0.77
C ALA A 151 5.67 9.04 0.56
N CYS A 152 5.12 7.99 1.19
CA CYS A 152 5.75 7.33 2.33
C CYS A 152 7.08 6.69 1.96
N ARG A 153 8.11 6.94 2.75
CA ARG A 153 9.48 6.42 2.54
C ARG A 153 10.10 5.71 3.73
N ALA A 154 9.34 5.44 4.78
CA ALA A 154 9.84 4.84 6.01
C ALA A 154 9.70 3.31 6.00
N SER A 155 10.72 2.63 6.50
CA SER A 155 10.76 1.17 6.64
C SER A 155 11.49 0.75 7.91
N TYR A 156 11.17 -0.43 8.42
CA TYR A 156 11.84 -1.06 9.55
C TYR A 156 11.76 -2.59 9.42
N VAL A 157 12.61 -3.30 10.13
CA VAL A 157 12.61 -4.76 10.22
C VAL A 157 11.28 -5.22 10.79
N GLY A 158 10.51 -5.96 9.98
CA GLY A 158 9.17 -6.41 10.32
C GLY A 158 8.04 -5.65 9.60
N LEU A 159 8.31 -4.51 8.94
CA LEU A 159 7.29 -3.78 8.20
C LEU A 159 6.63 -4.64 7.12
N GLN A 160 7.40 -5.43 6.36
CA GLN A 160 6.83 -6.33 5.34
C GLN A 160 5.82 -7.32 5.96
N HIS A 161 6.16 -7.91 7.10
CA HIS A 161 5.26 -8.83 7.80
C HIS A 161 3.98 -8.13 8.27
N HIS A 162 4.08 -6.91 8.76
CA HIS A 162 2.91 -6.10 9.11
C HIS A 162 2.05 -5.74 7.90
N LEU A 163 2.67 -5.37 6.77
CA LEU A 163 1.98 -5.10 5.50
C LEU A 163 1.22 -6.35 5.02
N ASP A 164 1.86 -7.52 5.04
CA ASP A 164 1.26 -8.79 4.66
C ASP A 164 0.08 -9.16 5.57
N THR A 165 0.26 -9.02 6.89
CA THR A 165 -0.78 -9.26 7.90
C THR A 165 -1.98 -8.33 7.70
N ALA A 166 -1.70 -7.06 7.41
CA ALA A 166 -2.69 -6.03 7.09
C ALA A 166 -3.21 -6.09 5.64
N LYS A 167 -2.71 -7.02 4.83
CA LYS A 167 -3.09 -7.25 3.42
C LYS A 167 -2.92 -6.01 2.52
N PHE A 168 -1.88 -5.21 2.78
CA PHE A 168 -1.50 -4.12 1.90
C PHE A 168 -0.80 -4.64 0.66
N ASP A 169 -1.16 -4.10 -0.51
CA ASP A 169 -0.36 -4.23 -1.71
C ASP A 169 0.49 -2.98 -1.89
N VAL A 170 1.81 -3.11 -1.71
CA VAL A 170 2.76 -1.99 -1.81
C VAL A 170 2.78 -1.34 -3.18
N TRP A 171 2.25 -2.00 -4.21
CA TRP A 171 2.15 -1.47 -5.56
C TRP A 171 0.89 -0.63 -5.78
N VAL A 172 -0.01 -0.51 -4.80
CA VAL A 172 -1.23 0.29 -4.88
C VAL A 172 -1.15 1.46 -3.90
N ASN A 173 -0.51 2.54 -4.33
CA ASN A 173 -0.33 3.76 -3.54
C ASN A 173 -0.92 4.99 -4.25
N LYS A 174 -2.03 5.49 -3.69
CA LYS A 174 -2.82 6.62 -4.19
C LYS A 174 -2.56 7.92 -3.45
N TRP A 175 -1.43 8.02 -2.72
CA TRP A 175 -1.12 9.18 -1.87
C TRP A 175 -1.28 10.55 -2.55
N SER A 176 -1.13 10.63 -3.87
CA SER A 176 -1.22 11.87 -4.66
C SER A 176 -2.60 12.15 -5.27
N GLU A 177 -3.57 11.24 -5.14
CA GLU A 177 -4.96 11.38 -5.60
C GLU A 177 -5.81 12.13 -4.55
N ILE A 178 -5.36 13.33 -4.14
CA ILE A 178 -6.01 14.08 -3.05
C ILE A 178 -7.39 14.57 -3.47
N PHE A 179 -8.40 14.26 -2.64
CA PHE A 179 -9.73 14.84 -2.73
C PHE A 179 -9.95 15.87 -1.61
N ASP A 180 -10.12 17.13 -1.99
CA ASP A 180 -10.40 18.24 -1.06
C ASP A 180 -11.90 18.57 -1.05
N PHE A 181 -12.57 18.35 0.09
CA PHE A 181 -13.99 18.67 0.26
C PHE A 181 -14.27 20.18 0.35
N THR A 182 -13.25 20.99 0.65
CA THR A 182 -13.34 22.44 0.86
C THR A 182 -12.28 23.17 0.04
N PRO A 183 -12.31 23.03 -1.30
CA PRO A 183 -11.20 23.42 -2.15
C PRO A 183 -10.89 24.91 -2.05
N ALA A 184 -9.66 25.22 -1.68
CA ALA A 184 -9.09 26.57 -1.72
C ALA A 184 -7.61 26.52 -2.10
N ALA A 185 -7.12 27.60 -2.71
CA ALA A 185 -5.73 27.70 -3.12
C ALA A 185 -4.79 27.60 -1.90
N GLY A 186 -3.78 26.74 -1.98
CA GLY A 186 -2.79 26.55 -0.91
C GLY A 186 -3.25 25.67 0.26
N ASN A 187 -4.38 24.97 0.13
CA ASN A 187 -4.79 23.97 1.12
C ASN A 187 -3.75 22.86 1.24
N TRP A 188 -3.21 22.41 0.10
CA TRP A 188 -2.13 21.44 0.07
C TRP A 188 -1.17 21.66 -1.11
N THR A 189 0.04 21.10 -0.99
CA THR A 189 1.06 21.05 -2.04
C THR A 189 1.75 19.69 -2.03
N PRO A 190 2.10 19.12 -3.19
CA PRO A 190 2.93 17.92 -3.23
C PRO A 190 4.35 18.22 -2.74
N VAL A 191 5.02 17.19 -2.22
CA VAL A 191 6.42 17.21 -1.81
C VAL A 191 7.18 16.19 -2.65
N GLU A 192 8.26 16.64 -3.29
CA GLU A 192 9.18 15.76 -4.00
C GLU A 192 9.99 14.92 -3.01
N TYR A 193 10.29 13.69 -3.42
CA TYR A 193 11.19 12.84 -2.65
C TYR A 193 12.62 13.40 -2.68
N ASP A 194 13.20 13.57 -1.51
CA ASP A 194 14.60 13.97 -1.35
C ASP A 194 15.30 13.02 -0.37
N PRO A 195 16.20 12.13 -0.86
CA PRO A 195 16.89 11.15 -0.02
C PRO A 195 17.87 11.77 0.98
N SER A 196 18.24 13.05 0.83
CA SER A 196 19.23 13.72 1.68
C SER A 196 18.65 14.30 2.97
N THR A 197 17.32 14.45 3.04
CA THR A 197 16.63 15.01 4.21
C THR A 197 15.96 13.91 5.02
N SER A 198 16.13 13.91 6.34
CA SER A 198 15.38 12.99 7.20
C SER A 198 14.03 13.59 7.61
N ILE A 199 13.00 12.75 7.72
CA ILE A 199 11.68 13.14 8.24
C ILE A 199 11.54 12.72 9.71
N LEU A 200 12.11 11.58 10.09
CA LEU A 200 11.88 10.92 11.37
C LEU A 200 13.15 10.52 12.13
N MET A 201 14.29 10.29 11.47
CA MET A 201 15.45 9.66 12.11
C MET A 201 15.98 10.47 13.29
N ASP A 202 15.94 11.80 13.20
CA ASP A 202 16.39 12.69 14.28
C ASP A 202 15.44 12.70 15.49
N LYS A 203 14.24 12.14 15.36
CA LYS A 203 13.18 12.11 16.39
C LYS A 203 12.99 10.72 17.00
N LEU A 204 13.36 9.66 16.28
CA LEU A 204 13.31 8.29 16.77
C LEU A 204 14.53 8.02 17.69
N PRO A 205 14.36 7.45 18.89
CA PRO A 205 15.50 7.09 19.73
C PRO A 205 16.49 6.17 18.99
N ALA A 206 17.78 6.50 19.04
CA ALA A 206 18.80 5.84 18.23
C ALA A 206 18.93 4.33 18.54
N ASP A 207 18.71 3.94 19.79
CA ASP A 207 18.66 2.55 20.23
C ASP A 207 17.51 1.79 19.56
N VAL A 208 16.32 2.40 19.50
CA VAL A 208 15.14 1.84 18.82
C VAL A 208 15.37 1.76 17.31
N ALA A 209 15.94 2.81 16.71
CA ALA A 209 16.23 2.85 15.28
C ALA A 209 17.20 1.74 14.87
N ALA A 210 18.26 1.53 15.66
CA ALA A 210 19.24 0.46 15.44
C ALA A 210 18.64 -0.93 15.68
N GLU A 211 17.89 -1.11 16.78
CA GLU A 211 17.19 -2.37 17.12
C GLU A 211 16.28 -2.83 15.97
N LEU A 212 15.52 -1.90 15.40
CA LEU A 212 14.50 -2.19 14.39
C LEU A 212 15.00 -1.98 12.95
N GLY A 213 16.27 -1.64 12.75
CA GLY A 213 16.82 -1.35 11.41
C GLY A 213 15.96 -0.33 10.64
N PHE A 214 15.56 0.75 11.31
CA PHE A 214 14.71 1.77 10.72
C PHE A 214 15.48 2.56 9.65
N VAL A 215 14.87 2.73 8.48
CA VAL A 215 15.45 3.45 7.33
C VAL A 215 14.39 4.30 6.63
N GLU A 216 14.83 5.40 5.99
CA GLU A 216 13.98 6.27 5.16
C GLU A 216 14.36 6.24 3.67
N VAL A 217 15.30 5.35 3.33
CA VAL A 217 15.81 5.08 1.99
C VAL A 217 15.89 3.58 1.82
N ASP A 218 15.79 3.09 0.58
CA ASP A 218 15.90 1.66 0.24
C ASP A 218 14.96 0.74 1.04
N GLY A 219 13.74 1.25 1.33
CA GLY A 219 12.71 0.53 2.06
C GLY A 219 11.90 -0.45 1.20
N VAL A 220 10.89 -1.08 1.82
CA VAL A 220 10.00 -2.04 1.15
C VAL A 220 8.85 -1.39 0.36
N LEU A 221 8.71 -0.07 0.44
CA LEU A 221 7.69 0.70 -0.28
C LEU A 221 8.31 1.34 -1.53
N PRO A 222 7.72 1.16 -2.73
CA PRO A 222 8.21 1.84 -3.91
C PRO A 222 7.94 3.35 -3.81
N ILE A 223 8.97 4.16 -4.06
CA ILE A 223 8.83 5.62 -4.08
C ILE A 223 8.23 6.04 -5.42
N THR A 224 7.10 6.75 -5.36
CA THR A 224 6.42 7.28 -6.53
C THR A 224 6.34 8.81 -6.45
N HIS A 225 6.41 9.47 -7.60
CA HIS A 225 6.35 10.92 -7.74
C HIS A 225 4.92 11.45 -7.86
N GLY A 226 3.93 10.57 -8.01
CA GLY A 226 2.53 10.94 -8.01
C GLY A 226 2.06 11.66 -9.28
N LEU A 227 0.74 11.83 -9.40
CA LEU A 227 0.09 12.27 -10.64
C LEU A 227 0.42 13.71 -11.04
N HIS A 228 0.79 14.57 -10.08
CA HIS A 228 1.21 15.95 -10.33
C HIS A 228 2.55 16.06 -11.06
N SER A 229 3.37 15.01 -11.02
CA SER A 229 4.67 14.95 -11.69
C SER A 229 4.58 14.45 -13.14
N ARG A 230 3.37 14.16 -13.65
CA ARG A 230 3.14 13.75 -15.04
C ARG A 230 3.54 14.86 -16.01
N VAL A 231 4.28 14.49 -17.05
CA VAL A 231 4.60 15.35 -18.20
C VAL A 231 3.90 14.78 -19.43
N SER A 232 3.15 15.59 -20.18
CA SER A 232 2.17 15.11 -21.16
C SER A 232 2.76 14.29 -22.32
N ASP A 233 3.99 14.60 -22.72
CA ASP A 233 4.58 14.13 -23.99
C ASP A 233 5.71 13.09 -23.79
N GLN A 234 6.00 12.73 -22.53
CA GLN A 234 7.08 11.82 -22.16
C GLN A 234 6.55 10.75 -21.23
N VAL A 235 5.65 9.91 -21.72
CA VAL A 235 5.07 8.81 -20.95
C VAL A 235 5.65 7.49 -21.43
N VAL A 236 6.16 6.69 -20.50
CA VAL A 236 6.58 5.31 -20.77
C VAL A 236 5.80 4.37 -19.86
N PHE A 237 5.24 3.33 -20.45
CA PHE A 237 4.58 2.25 -19.75
C PHE A 237 5.55 1.08 -19.60
N VAL A 238 5.75 0.62 -18.38
CA VAL A 238 6.56 -0.57 -18.08
C VAL A 238 5.70 -1.60 -17.38
N ALA A 239 5.80 -2.86 -17.79
CA ALA A 239 5.15 -3.97 -17.13
C ALA A 239 6.15 -5.08 -16.80
N VAL A 240 6.22 -5.44 -15.52
CA VAL A 240 6.91 -6.64 -15.05
C VAL A 240 5.96 -7.82 -15.25
N SER A 241 6.04 -8.43 -16.43
CA SER A 241 5.08 -9.42 -16.93
C SER A 241 4.98 -10.71 -16.10
N THR A 242 5.98 -11.01 -15.26
CA THR A 242 5.95 -12.16 -14.34
C THR A 242 5.48 -11.81 -12.93
N GLY A 243 5.28 -10.52 -12.62
CA GLY A 243 5.00 -10.05 -11.26
C GLY A 243 6.23 -10.05 -10.33
N SER A 244 7.45 -10.14 -10.87
CA SER A 244 8.68 -10.14 -10.05
C SER A 244 8.84 -8.84 -9.25
N VAL A 245 8.62 -8.93 -7.94
CA VAL A 245 8.79 -7.81 -6.99
C VAL A 245 10.21 -7.26 -7.02
N VAL A 246 11.22 -8.13 -7.13
CA VAL A 246 12.64 -7.73 -7.18
C VAL A 246 12.92 -6.86 -8.40
N ALA A 247 12.48 -7.27 -9.58
CA ALA A 247 12.68 -6.50 -10.81
C ALA A 247 12.00 -5.13 -10.74
N ALA A 248 10.76 -5.10 -10.24
CA ALA A 248 9.97 -3.88 -10.11
C ALA A 248 10.56 -2.92 -9.07
N MET A 249 11.03 -3.44 -7.92
CA MET A 249 11.59 -2.62 -6.84
C MET A 249 12.95 -2.05 -7.24
N ASN A 250 13.81 -2.83 -7.90
CA ASN A 250 15.11 -2.32 -8.38
C ASN A 250 14.93 -1.15 -9.36
N LEU A 251 13.93 -1.21 -10.25
CA LEU A 251 13.56 -0.08 -11.10
C LEU A 251 13.07 1.13 -10.28
N ALA A 252 12.15 0.91 -9.34
CA ALA A 252 11.61 1.99 -8.50
C ALA A 252 12.69 2.70 -7.67
N THR A 253 13.63 1.95 -7.10
CA THR A 253 14.77 2.49 -6.32
C THR A 253 15.70 3.34 -7.18
N LEU A 254 16.01 2.89 -8.41
CA LEU A 254 16.83 3.69 -9.33
C LEU A 254 16.10 4.98 -9.75
N ALA A 255 14.77 4.94 -9.91
CA ALA A 255 13.97 6.12 -10.20
C ALA A 255 13.99 7.14 -9.06
N ALA A 256 13.99 6.68 -7.81
CA ALA A 256 14.02 7.54 -6.63
C ALA A 256 15.34 8.31 -6.48
N SER A 257 16.43 7.80 -7.08
CA SER A 257 17.76 8.41 -7.04
C SER A 257 18.11 9.20 -8.32
N GLY A 258 17.36 9.01 -9.41
CA GLY A 258 17.64 9.61 -10.72
C GLY A 258 16.65 10.69 -11.15
N ALA A 259 17.15 11.88 -11.54
CA ALA A 259 16.29 13.00 -11.94
C ALA A 259 15.65 12.86 -13.34
N ALA A 260 16.18 11.98 -14.21
CA ALA A 260 15.78 11.89 -15.61
C ALA A 260 14.50 11.06 -15.86
N ALA A 261 14.20 10.10 -14.98
CA ALA A 261 13.06 9.20 -15.12
C ALA A 261 12.25 9.13 -13.84
N ARG A 262 11.05 9.74 -13.86
CA ARG A 262 10.17 9.77 -12.69
C ARG A 262 9.15 8.65 -12.75
N LEU A 263 9.20 7.74 -11.79
CA LEU A 263 8.13 6.77 -11.56
C LEU A 263 6.90 7.50 -11.01
N ILE A 264 5.82 7.59 -11.78
CA ILE A 264 4.61 8.35 -11.43
C ILE A 264 3.71 7.55 -10.50
N GLN A 265 3.41 6.31 -10.88
CA GLN A 265 2.54 5.43 -10.11
C GLN A 265 2.76 3.98 -10.51
N THR A 266 2.32 3.08 -9.64
CA THR A 266 2.37 1.63 -9.85
C THR A 266 0.99 1.02 -9.64
N ARG A 267 0.80 -0.19 -10.14
CA ARG A 267 -0.35 -1.03 -9.82
C ARG A 267 0.04 -2.50 -9.96
N LYS A 268 -0.48 -3.36 -9.09
CA LYS A 268 -0.42 -4.82 -9.27
C LYS A 268 -1.83 -5.37 -9.43
N PHE A 269 -2.04 -6.25 -10.40
CA PHE A 269 -3.33 -6.90 -10.63
C PHE A 269 -3.20 -8.10 -11.55
N HIS A 270 -4.20 -9.00 -11.52
CA HIS A 270 -4.31 -10.12 -12.43
C HIS A 270 -4.92 -9.71 -13.76
N VAL A 271 -4.35 -10.22 -14.86
CA VAL A 271 -4.88 -10.04 -16.21
C VAL A 271 -5.42 -11.36 -16.75
N SER A 272 -6.61 -11.32 -17.36
CA SER A 272 -7.10 -12.43 -18.17
C SER A 272 -6.24 -12.62 -19.44
N PRO A 273 -6.28 -13.78 -20.10
CA PRO A 273 -5.58 -13.98 -21.38
C PRO A 273 -5.98 -12.97 -22.46
N THR A 274 -7.22 -12.46 -22.43
CA THR A 274 -7.70 -11.41 -23.34
C THR A 274 -7.06 -10.06 -22.99
N GLN A 275 -7.05 -9.67 -21.72
CA GLN A 275 -6.41 -8.45 -21.25
C GLN A 275 -4.90 -8.48 -21.51
N ALA A 276 -4.22 -9.61 -21.29
CA ALA A 276 -2.79 -9.74 -21.59
C ALA A 276 -2.49 -9.52 -23.08
N LYS A 277 -3.30 -10.10 -23.99
CA LYS A 277 -3.15 -9.88 -25.45
C LYS A 277 -3.42 -8.43 -25.84
N GLN A 278 -4.35 -7.77 -25.17
CA GLN A 278 -4.65 -6.34 -25.38
C GLN A 278 -3.51 -5.46 -24.86
N LEU A 279 -2.95 -5.76 -23.69
CA LEU A 279 -1.89 -4.96 -23.05
C LEU A 279 -0.58 -4.99 -23.83
N PHE A 280 -0.09 -6.20 -24.11
CA PHE A 280 1.25 -6.40 -24.66
C PHE A 280 1.26 -6.40 -26.20
N GLY A 281 0.09 -6.55 -26.82
CA GLY A 281 -0.04 -6.72 -28.25
C GLY A 281 0.37 -8.12 -28.72
N LYS A 282 -0.15 -8.53 -29.89
CA LYS A 282 -0.04 -9.91 -30.40
C LYS A 282 1.40 -10.39 -30.62
N LYS A 283 2.36 -9.47 -30.78
CA LYS A 283 3.78 -9.78 -31.05
C LYS A 283 4.57 -10.09 -29.78
N ALA A 284 4.10 -9.65 -28.60
CA ALA A 284 4.78 -9.85 -27.32
C ALA A 284 4.35 -11.17 -26.65
N THR A 285 4.50 -12.29 -27.37
CA THR A 285 4.00 -13.62 -26.94
C THR A 285 4.59 -14.09 -25.61
N THR A 286 5.86 -13.79 -25.36
CA THR A 286 6.54 -14.12 -24.09
C THR A 286 5.88 -13.42 -22.90
N HIS A 287 5.60 -12.12 -22.98
CA HIS A 287 4.95 -11.37 -21.91
C HIS A 287 3.49 -11.80 -21.70
N ILE A 288 2.77 -12.14 -22.78
CA ILE A 288 1.44 -12.73 -22.68
C ILE A 288 1.48 -14.05 -21.90
N LYS A 289 2.46 -14.92 -22.19
CA LYS A 289 2.63 -16.19 -21.48
C LYS A 289 2.99 -15.95 -20.01
N HIS A 290 3.97 -15.09 -19.73
CA HIS A 290 4.36 -14.72 -18.36
C HIS A 290 3.16 -14.24 -17.55
N ALA A 291 2.37 -13.32 -18.10
CA ALA A 291 1.24 -12.73 -17.40
C ALA A 291 0.12 -13.75 -17.14
N ALA A 292 -0.07 -14.73 -18.03
CA ALA A 292 -1.03 -15.82 -17.83
C ALA A 292 -0.58 -16.82 -16.73
N GLU A 293 0.74 -16.94 -16.51
CA GLU A 293 1.34 -17.84 -15.52
C GLU A 293 1.65 -17.14 -14.18
N ALA A 294 1.52 -15.81 -14.12
CA ALA A 294 1.82 -14.98 -12.96
C ALA A 294 0.76 -15.17 -11.85
N LYS A 295 1.09 -15.98 -10.84
CA LYS A 295 0.20 -16.31 -9.72
C LYS A 295 -0.27 -15.09 -8.92
N ASP A 296 0.63 -14.13 -8.74
CA ASP A 296 0.38 -12.91 -7.95
C ASP A 296 0.05 -11.70 -8.83
N GLY A 297 -0.30 -11.93 -10.10
CA GLY A 297 -0.57 -10.88 -11.08
C GLY A 297 0.70 -10.24 -11.64
N ILE A 298 0.52 -9.24 -12.51
CA ILE A 298 1.60 -8.45 -13.08
C ILE A 298 1.74 -7.13 -12.32
N ILE A 299 2.94 -6.54 -12.35
CA ILE A 299 3.19 -5.19 -11.84
C ILE A 299 3.35 -4.26 -13.03
N VAL A 300 2.57 -3.18 -13.07
CA VAL A 300 2.64 -2.16 -14.10
C VAL A 300 3.05 -0.83 -13.50
N MET A 301 3.75 -0.02 -14.28
CA MET A 301 4.42 1.20 -13.83
C MET A 301 4.24 2.27 -14.90
N GLU A 302 3.77 3.44 -14.50
CA GLU A 302 3.73 4.65 -15.34
C GLU A 302 4.94 5.51 -15.05
N TRP A 303 5.65 5.93 -16.10
CA TRP A 303 6.85 6.76 -15.99
C TRP A 303 6.66 8.06 -16.76
N ALA A 304 7.12 9.17 -16.18
CA ALA A 304 7.38 10.42 -16.89
C ALA A 304 8.86 10.48 -17.24
N ALA A 305 9.21 10.07 -18.46
CA ALA A 305 10.58 9.86 -18.93
C ALA A 305 10.61 9.68 -20.46
N SER A 306 11.80 9.75 -21.07
CA SER A 306 11.99 9.22 -22.43
C SER A 306 12.17 7.69 -22.40
N GLU A 307 11.90 7.02 -23.52
CA GLU A 307 12.16 5.58 -23.65
C GLU A 307 13.64 5.25 -23.40
N ALA A 308 14.55 6.13 -23.83
CA ALA A 308 15.98 5.97 -23.64
C ALA A 308 16.37 6.02 -22.14
N ASP A 309 15.77 6.92 -21.36
CA ASP A 309 16.04 7.01 -19.92
C ASP A 309 15.57 5.75 -19.19
N VAL A 310 14.37 5.24 -19.52
CA VAL A 310 13.86 3.98 -18.94
C VAL A 310 14.74 2.80 -19.38
N GLN A 311 15.17 2.76 -20.64
CA GLN A 311 16.05 1.72 -21.14
C GLN A 311 17.41 1.73 -20.43
N ALA A 312 17.95 2.91 -20.09
CA ALA A 312 19.17 3.04 -19.30
C ALA A 312 19.01 2.42 -17.89
N LEU A 313 17.87 2.63 -17.23
CA LEU A 313 17.55 1.96 -15.95
C LEU A 313 17.54 0.44 -16.09
N ILE A 314 16.98 -0.08 -17.19
CA ILE A 314 16.91 -1.53 -17.43
C ILE A 314 18.29 -2.15 -17.66
N THR A 315 19.22 -1.40 -18.26
CA THR A 315 20.61 -1.85 -18.45
C THR A 315 21.48 -1.75 -17.20
N HIS A 316 20.98 -1.14 -16.13
CA HIS A 316 21.71 -1.06 -14.87
C HIS A 316 22.00 -2.45 -14.32
N GLU A 317 23.14 -2.65 -13.65
CA GLU A 317 23.60 -3.97 -13.20
C GLU A 317 22.61 -4.69 -12.26
N SER A 318 21.85 -3.92 -11.49
CA SER A 318 20.81 -4.43 -10.58
C SER A 318 19.52 -4.86 -11.29
N VAL A 319 19.31 -4.48 -12.56
CA VAL A 319 18.07 -4.76 -13.32
C VAL A 319 18.32 -5.63 -14.55
N GLN A 320 19.50 -5.57 -15.16
CA GLN A 320 19.80 -6.21 -16.45
C GLN A 320 19.48 -7.72 -16.49
N SER A 321 19.66 -8.43 -15.37
CA SER A 321 19.35 -9.86 -15.25
C SER A 321 17.84 -10.16 -15.34
N HIS A 322 17.00 -9.16 -15.12
CA HIS A 322 15.55 -9.21 -15.20
C HIS A 322 14.97 -8.63 -16.50
N ALA A 323 15.81 -8.14 -17.43
CA ALA A 323 15.34 -7.44 -18.63
C ALA A 323 14.32 -8.24 -19.46
N SER A 324 14.44 -9.58 -19.50
CA SER A 324 13.54 -10.46 -20.26
C SER A 324 12.09 -10.48 -19.75
N VAL A 325 11.83 -10.04 -18.51
CA VAL A 325 10.47 -9.99 -17.95
C VAL A 325 9.84 -8.59 -18.04
N LEU A 326 10.61 -7.59 -18.47
CA LEU A 326 10.20 -6.20 -18.55
C LEU A 326 9.69 -5.89 -19.96
N PHE A 327 8.42 -5.54 -20.05
CA PHE A 327 7.82 -5.00 -21.27
C PHE A 327 7.85 -3.47 -21.19
N VAL A 328 8.38 -2.81 -22.22
CA VAL A 328 8.47 -1.35 -22.31
C VAL A 328 7.68 -0.88 -23.53
N GLU A 329 6.88 0.16 -23.35
CA GLU A 329 6.13 0.81 -24.42
C GLU A 329 6.18 2.33 -24.22
N ALA A 330 6.59 3.06 -25.25
CA ALA A 330 6.50 4.52 -25.31
C ALA A 330 5.45 5.03 -26.31
N PRO A 331 5.39 4.57 -27.58
CA PRO A 331 4.44 5.10 -28.57
C PRO A 331 2.97 5.10 -28.15
N ASP A 332 2.52 4.03 -27.50
CA ASP A 332 1.12 3.87 -27.05
C ASP A 332 1.04 3.71 -25.52
N ALA A 333 1.95 4.37 -24.79
CA ALA A 333 2.03 4.27 -23.33
C ALA A 333 0.76 4.81 -22.65
N ARG A 334 0.25 5.96 -23.14
CA ARG A 334 -0.91 6.64 -22.56
C ARG A 334 -2.16 5.75 -22.57
N ALA A 335 -2.45 5.10 -23.70
CA ALA A 335 -3.61 4.22 -23.80
C ALA A 335 -3.48 3.01 -22.88
N LYS A 336 -2.27 2.46 -22.70
CA LYS A 336 -2.03 1.36 -21.76
C LYS A 336 -2.21 1.79 -20.30
N VAL A 337 -1.78 3.00 -19.94
CA VAL A 337 -2.04 3.59 -18.62
C VAL A 337 -3.55 3.76 -18.40
N GLU A 338 -4.29 4.33 -19.36
CA GLU A 338 -5.74 4.48 -19.26
C GLU A 338 -6.46 3.13 -19.10
N LEU A 339 -6.07 2.13 -19.89
CA LEU A 339 -6.56 0.76 -19.73
C LEU A 339 -6.33 0.24 -18.31
N CYS A 340 -5.09 0.36 -17.83
CA CYS A 340 -4.65 -0.23 -16.57
C CYS A 340 -5.08 0.53 -15.32
N TRP A 341 -5.53 1.79 -15.38
CA TRP A 341 -5.96 2.55 -14.19
C TRP A 341 -7.43 2.95 -14.23
N ASN A 342 -8.00 3.21 -15.40
CA ASN A 342 -9.35 3.77 -15.53
C ASN A 342 -10.37 2.76 -16.06
N GLU A 343 -9.98 1.91 -17.00
CA GLU A 343 -10.93 0.94 -17.59
C GLU A 343 -10.96 -0.39 -16.84
N TRP A 344 -9.79 -0.93 -16.47
CA TRP A 344 -9.71 -2.25 -15.85
C TRP A 344 -9.97 -2.18 -14.35
N LYS A 345 -11.07 -2.82 -13.96
CA LYS A 345 -11.37 -3.15 -12.57
C LYS A 345 -10.55 -4.36 -12.15
N GLU A 346 -10.23 -4.45 -10.87
CA GLU A 346 -9.65 -5.67 -10.30
C GLU A 346 -10.60 -6.83 -10.56
N VAL A 347 -10.06 -7.91 -11.12
CA VAL A 347 -10.76 -9.19 -11.18
C VAL A 347 -10.60 -9.80 -9.79
N ILE A 348 -11.61 -9.63 -8.94
CA ILE A 348 -11.65 -10.20 -7.58
C ILE A 348 -11.76 -11.72 -7.64
#